data_AF-A0A1F9SRB5-F1
#
_entry.id   AF-A0A1F9SRB5-F1
#
_cell.length_a   1.000
_cell.length_b   1.000
_cell.length_c   1.000
_cell.angle_alpha   90.00
_cell.angle_beta   90.00
_cell.angle_gamma   90.00
#
_symmetry.space_group_name_H-M   'P 1'
#
loop_
_entity.id
_entity.type
_entity.pdbx_description
1 polymer ?
#
loop_
_entity_poly.entity_id
_entity_poly.type
_entity_poly.pdbx_seq_one_letter_code
_entity_poly.pdbx_strand_id
1 'polypeptide(L)'
;MTLMLKNIFPVKLIFRPAEAFTELTEGRTGWAWPLALYTAATLATAALLAAAPAEFLEAGSGGLPPPAGGFAVYLITGLPGGLAFAFFSCALLTGFASVLRTGRLMLRVPLPTAITAIYAFFFIARYNARSGGPLGWAVAAAALGLAAWAALRDPRAYLQLVKAFLSLSVFSAAAGLAGAAALLAGAPEVYKAAEYTFSLISIIWLIRAAAAVTGLSAARACAAAVPALLGAAAFSFSLLVLGLVGPGVFQLLLLM
;
A
#
# COMPACT_ATOMS: atom_id res chain seq x y z
N MET A 1 -20.02 19.09 -21.45
CA MET A 1 -19.15 19.01 -20.26
C MET A 1 -18.95 17.60 -19.71
N THR A 2 -19.99 16.75 -19.63
CA THR A 2 -19.90 15.36 -19.14
C THR A 2 -18.94 14.44 -19.91
N LEU A 3 -18.67 14.73 -21.19
CA LEU A 3 -17.73 13.96 -22.02
C LEU A 3 -16.25 14.30 -21.74
N MET A 4 -15.95 15.53 -21.35
CA MET A 4 -14.58 15.96 -21.00
C MET A 4 -14.15 15.46 -19.61
N LEU A 5 -15.06 15.45 -18.63
CA LEU A 5 -14.79 14.97 -17.26
C LEU A 5 -14.44 13.47 -17.24
N LYS A 6 -15.07 12.66 -18.10
CA LYS A 6 -14.80 11.20 -18.18
C LYS A 6 -13.41 10.87 -18.74
N ASN A 7 -12.74 11.81 -19.38
CA ASN A 7 -11.38 11.65 -19.90
C ASN A 7 -10.30 12.09 -18.90
N ILE A 8 -10.67 12.66 -17.76
CA ILE A 8 -9.73 13.01 -16.70
C ILE A 8 -9.28 11.73 -15.99
N PHE A 9 -7.96 11.57 -15.80
CA PHE A 9 -7.36 10.32 -15.35
C PHE A 9 -7.96 9.76 -14.03
N PRO A 10 -8.09 10.54 -12.93
CA PRO A 10 -8.75 10.06 -11.71
C PRO A 10 -10.18 9.51 -11.92
N VAL A 11 -10.98 10.17 -12.75
CA VAL A 11 -12.36 9.75 -13.06
C VAL A 11 -12.33 8.46 -13.88
N LYS A 12 -11.43 8.39 -14.87
CA LYS A 12 -11.25 7.20 -15.70
C LYS A 12 -10.78 6.00 -14.87
N LEU A 13 -9.91 6.21 -13.89
CA LEU A 13 -9.43 5.16 -13.00
C LEU A 13 -10.56 4.48 -12.20
N ILE A 14 -11.54 5.27 -11.76
CA ILE A 14 -12.70 4.78 -11.01
C ILE A 14 -13.69 4.05 -11.93
N PHE A 15 -14.11 4.70 -13.01
CA PHE A 15 -15.22 4.21 -13.83
C PHE A 15 -14.82 3.33 -15.01
N ARG A 16 -13.56 3.42 -15.46
CA ARG A 16 -12.99 2.70 -16.61
C ARG A 16 -11.56 2.23 -16.32
N PRO A 17 -11.35 1.41 -15.27
CA PRO A 17 -10.01 1.03 -14.81
C PRO A 17 -9.17 0.35 -15.89
N ALA A 18 -9.78 -0.46 -16.77
CA ALA A 18 -9.06 -1.10 -17.86
C ALA A 18 -8.43 -0.07 -18.81
N GLU A 19 -9.22 0.91 -19.28
CA GLU A 19 -8.71 2.00 -20.14
C GLU A 19 -7.63 2.82 -19.41
N ALA A 20 -7.84 3.16 -18.14
CA ALA A 20 -6.89 3.94 -17.35
C ALA A 20 -5.54 3.22 -17.16
N PHE A 21 -5.56 1.92 -16.87
CA PHE A 21 -4.33 1.13 -16.72
C PHE A 21 -3.65 0.90 -18.06
N THR A 22 -4.39 0.69 -19.15
CA THR A 22 -3.82 0.61 -20.51
C THR A 22 -3.11 1.91 -20.90
N GLU A 23 -3.72 3.08 -20.64
CA GLU A 23 -3.07 4.37 -20.87
C GLU A 23 -1.79 4.56 -20.04
N LEU A 24 -1.80 4.07 -18.81
CA LEU A 24 -0.64 4.09 -17.92
C LEU A 24 0.48 3.18 -18.45
N THR A 25 0.16 1.96 -18.90
CA THR A 25 1.15 1.02 -19.46
C THR A 25 1.72 1.48 -20.79
N GLU A 26 0.93 2.19 -21.58
CA GLU A 26 1.37 2.80 -22.84
C GLU A 26 2.14 4.11 -22.64
N GLY A 27 2.29 4.56 -21.39
CA GLY A 27 3.05 5.78 -21.05
C GLY A 27 2.32 7.08 -21.37
N ARG A 28 1.03 7.03 -21.75
CA ARG A 28 0.20 8.22 -21.99
C ARG A 28 -0.12 8.98 -20.68
N THR A 29 -0.06 8.30 -19.55
CA THR A 29 -0.20 8.92 -18.22
C THR A 29 1.18 9.26 -17.61
N GLY A 30 1.46 10.56 -17.49
CA GLY A 30 2.62 11.09 -16.80
C GLY A 30 2.58 10.89 -15.28
N TRP A 31 3.64 11.29 -14.57
CA TRP A 31 3.75 11.16 -13.11
C TRP A 31 2.89 12.15 -12.31
N ALA A 32 2.45 13.25 -12.95
CA ALA A 32 1.72 14.32 -12.28
C ALA A 32 0.46 13.81 -11.56
N TRP A 33 -0.38 13.02 -12.23
CA TRP A 33 -1.61 12.50 -11.63
C TRP A 33 -1.38 11.51 -10.49
N PRO A 34 -0.57 10.44 -10.66
CA PRO A 34 -0.25 9.52 -9.56
C PRO A 34 0.29 10.24 -8.33
N LEU A 35 1.24 11.17 -8.51
CA LEU A 35 1.83 11.92 -7.40
C LEU A 35 0.83 12.87 -6.75
N ALA A 36 0.05 13.62 -7.56
CA ALA A 36 -0.95 14.53 -7.03
C ALA A 36 -2.03 13.80 -6.22
N LEU A 37 -2.52 12.66 -6.72
CA LEU A 37 -3.49 11.83 -6.00
C LEU A 37 -2.91 11.29 -4.69
N TYR A 38 -1.68 10.80 -4.72
CA TYR A 38 -0.99 10.32 -3.52
C TYR A 38 -0.81 11.43 -2.49
N THR A 39 -0.23 12.57 -2.88
CA THR A 39 -0.03 13.71 -1.97
C THR A 39 -1.36 14.24 -1.42
N ALA A 40 -2.39 14.36 -2.27
CA ALA A 40 -3.70 14.82 -1.82
C ALA A 40 -4.36 13.87 -0.82
N ALA A 41 -4.26 12.54 -1.06
CA ALA A 41 -4.76 11.54 -0.12
C ALA A 41 -4.01 11.62 1.22
N THR A 42 -2.68 11.65 1.20
CA THR A 42 -1.88 11.78 2.44
C THR A 42 -2.19 13.06 3.20
N LEU A 43 -2.39 14.19 2.50
CA LEU A 43 -2.81 15.44 3.12
C LEU A 43 -4.20 15.32 3.77
N ALA A 44 -5.16 14.71 3.07
CA ALA A 44 -6.50 14.50 3.59
C ALA A 44 -6.49 13.61 4.84
N THR A 45 -5.75 12.50 4.81
CA THR A 45 -5.61 11.60 5.97
C THR A 45 -4.89 12.29 7.12
N ALA A 46 -3.81 13.02 6.88
CA ALA A 46 -3.11 13.77 7.92
C ALA A 46 -4.01 14.84 8.56
N ALA A 47 -4.85 15.52 7.75
CA ALA A 47 -5.82 16.50 8.25
C ALA A 47 -6.91 15.83 9.08
N LEU A 48 -7.43 14.68 8.62
CA LEU A 48 -8.45 13.92 9.35
C LEU A 48 -7.92 13.42 10.70
N LEU A 49 -6.72 12.83 10.72
CA LEU A 49 -6.09 12.37 11.95
C LEU A 49 -5.79 13.53 12.92
N ALA A 50 -5.41 14.70 12.40
CA ALA A 50 -5.16 15.88 13.25
C ALA A 50 -6.44 16.52 13.80
N ALA A 51 -7.57 16.36 13.11
CA ALA A 51 -8.85 16.94 13.50
C ALA A 51 -9.71 16.00 14.36
N ALA A 52 -9.55 14.69 14.20
CA ALA A 52 -10.35 13.70 14.91
C ALA A 52 -9.98 13.62 16.40
N PRO A 53 -10.97 13.57 17.32
CA PRO A 53 -10.73 13.27 18.73
C PRO A 53 -10.05 11.91 18.92
N ALA A 54 -9.16 11.79 19.91
CA ALA A 54 -8.45 10.55 20.18
C ALA A 54 -9.40 9.37 20.44
N GLU A 55 -10.50 9.61 21.16
CA GLU A 55 -11.56 8.63 21.46
C GLU A 55 -12.23 8.10 20.19
N PHE A 56 -12.46 8.96 19.20
CA PHE A 56 -13.04 8.57 17.91
C PHE A 56 -12.09 7.65 17.14
N LEU A 57 -10.81 8.01 17.10
CA LEU A 57 -9.78 7.23 16.42
C LEU A 57 -9.54 5.89 17.12
N GLU A 58 -9.53 5.85 18.45
CA GLU A 58 -9.38 4.61 19.23
C GLU A 58 -10.54 3.63 19.00
N ALA A 59 -11.77 4.14 18.96
CA ALA A 59 -12.95 3.35 18.63
C ALA A 59 -12.92 2.84 17.17
N GLY A 60 -12.45 3.68 16.23
CA GLY A 60 -12.33 3.32 14.82
C GLY A 60 -11.17 2.39 14.49
N SER A 61 -10.07 2.43 15.25
CA SER A 61 -8.81 1.71 15.00
C SER A 61 -8.71 0.34 15.70
N GLY A 62 -9.77 -0.10 16.40
CA GLY A 62 -9.76 -1.35 17.14
C GLY A 62 -8.94 -1.29 18.43
N GLY A 63 -8.89 -0.13 19.09
CA GLY A 63 -8.23 0.07 20.39
C GLY A 63 -6.75 0.41 20.32
N LEU A 64 -6.24 0.83 19.16
CA LEU A 64 -4.89 1.39 19.05
C LEU A 64 -4.99 2.91 19.28
N PRO A 65 -4.47 3.44 20.40
CA PRO A 65 -4.54 4.87 20.66
C PRO A 65 -3.73 5.61 19.58
N PRO A 66 -4.27 6.68 18.98
CA PRO A 66 -3.51 7.47 18.03
C PRO A 66 -2.31 8.09 18.76
N PRO A 67 -1.10 8.02 18.18
CA PRO A 67 0.04 8.64 18.80
C PRO A 67 -0.12 10.15 18.80
N ALA A 68 0.23 10.78 19.93
CA ALA A 68 0.17 12.21 20.09
C ALA A 68 0.97 12.91 18.99
N GLY A 69 0.32 13.83 18.28
CA GLY A 69 0.90 14.53 17.15
C GLY A 69 -0.06 15.54 16.57
N GLY A 70 0.42 16.29 15.57
CA GLY A 70 -0.40 17.20 14.79
C GLY A 70 -0.20 16.96 13.31
N PHE A 71 -0.96 17.70 12.50
CA PHE A 71 -0.96 17.60 11.04
C PHE A 71 0.44 17.43 10.41
N ALA A 72 1.40 18.27 10.81
CA ALA A 72 2.76 18.24 10.26
C ALA A 72 3.49 16.92 10.57
N VAL A 73 3.33 16.39 11.79
CA VAL A 73 3.95 15.11 12.19
C VAL A 73 3.36 13.96 11.39
N TYR A 74 2.04 13.95 11.21
CA TYR A 74 1.34 12.93 10.44
C TYR A 74 1.70 12.99 8.96
N LEU A 75 1.78 14.19 8.37
CA LEU A 75 2.17 14.38 6.99
C LEU A 75 3.63 13.95 6.73
N ILE A 76 4.58 14.42 7.56
CA ILE A 76 6.01 14.12 7.42
C ILE A 76 6.30 12.64 7.67
N THR A 77 5.46 11.95 8.44
CA THR A 77 5.58 10.51 8.68
C THR A 77 4.92 9.69 7.58
N GLY A 78 3.67 9.99 7.27
CA GLY A 78 2.84 9.25 6.33
C GLY A 78 3.33 9.33 4.89
N LEU A 79 3.84 10.49 4.46
CA LEU A 79 4.29 10.69 3.09
C LEU A 79 5.53 9.85 2.72
N PRO A 80 6.65 9.89 3.46
CA PRO A 80 7.78 9.02 3.16
C PRO A 80 7.49 7.55 3.48
N GLY A 81 6.73 7.26 4.55
CA GLY A 81 6.41 5.87 4.92
C GLY A 81 5.50 5.18 3.91
N GLY A 82 4.44 5.85 3.45
CA GLY A 82 3.56 5.34 2.39
C GLY A 82 4.29 5.16 1.06
N LEU A 83 5.22 6.06 0.70
CA LEU A 83 6.08 5.88 -0.47
C LEU A 83 6.98 4.66 -0.31
N ALA A 84 7.65 4.50 0.83
CA ALA A 84 8.51 3.35 1.09
C ALA A 84 7.72 2.04 0.99
N PHE A 85 6.50 2.00 1.55
CA PHE A 85 5.59 0.88 1.42
C PHE A 85 5.22 0.60 -0.04
N ALA A 86 4.83 1.63 -0.80
CA ALA A 86 4.44 1.50 -2.20
C ALA A 86 5.61 0.99 -3.08
N PHE A 87 6.80 1.55 -2.92
CA PHE A 87 7.99 1.13 -3.65
C PHE A 87 8.37 -0.31 -3.33
N PHE A 88 8.41 -0.67 -2.04
CA PHE A 88 8.75 -2.03 -1.63
C PHE A 88 7.69 -3.05 -2.09
N SER A 89 6.40 -2.72 -1.97
CA SER A 89 5.30 -3.54 -2.47
C SER A 89 5.41 -3.77 -3.98
N CYS A 90 5.65 -2.72 -4.77
CA CYS A 90 5.77 -2.82 -6.22
C CYS A 90 7.00 -3.62 -6.64
N ALA A 91 8.10 -3.51 -5.91
CA ALA A 91 9.31 -4.27 -6.14
C ALA A 91 9.07 -5.78 -5.93
N LEU A 92 8.46 -6.16 -4.81
CA LEU A 92 8.04 -7.54 -4.54
C LEU A 92 7.05 -8.05 -5.59
N LEU A 93 6.05 -7.24 -5.93
CA LEU A 93 5.04 -7.58 -6.92
C LEU A 93 5.68 -7.86 -8.29
N THR A 94 6.65 -7.05 -8.72
CA THR A 94 7.41 -7.25 -9.95
C THR A 94 8.16 -8.59 -9.92
N GLY A 95 8.83 -8.88 -8.80
CA GLY A 95 9.54 -10.14 -8.58
C GLY A 95 8.61 -11.34 -8.62
N PHE A 96 7.52 -11.32 -7.85
CA PHE A 96 6.54 -12.40 -7.79
C PHE A 96 5.81 -12.59 -9.11
N ALA A 97 5.48 -11.51 -9.83
CA ALA A 97 4.90 -11.59 -11.16
C ALA A 97 5.82 -12.32 -12.15
N SER A 98 7.14 -12.10 -12.07
CA SER A 98 8.11 -12.82 -12.92
C SER A 98 8.12 -14.32 -12.65
N VAL A 99 8.05 -14.73 -11.38
CA VAL A 99 7.98 -16.14 -10.95
C VAL A 99 6.67 -16.76 -11.41
N LEU A 100 5.57 -16.02 -11.29
CA LEU A 100 4.23 -16.49 -11.62
C LEU A 100 3.88 -16.36 -13.09
N ARG A 101 4.81 -15.91 -13.96
CA ARG A 101 4.53 -15.73 -15.40
C ARG A 101 4.31 -17.05 -16.15
N THR A 102 5.00 -18.11 -15.74
CA THR A 102 4.98 -19.40 -16.45
C THR A 102 4.69 -20.57 -15.50
N GLY A 103 4.46 -21.76 -16.06
CA GLY A 103 4.26 -22.99 -15.29
C GLY A 103 2.89 -23.11 -14.60
N ARG A 104 2.68 -24.22 -13.89
CA ARG A 104 1.41 -24.49 -13.16
C ARG A 104 1.30 -23.61 -11.94
N LEU A 105 0.20 -22.86 -11.85
CA LEU A 105 -0.03 -21.89 -10.77
C LEU A 105 0.03 -22.55 -9.38
N MET A 106 -0.64 -23.70 -9.21
CA MET A 106 -0.67 -24.43 -7.93
C MET A 106 0.70 -24.76 -7.35
N LEU A 107 1.72 -24.94 -8.20
CA LEU A 107 3.09 -25.23 -7.75
C LEU A 107 3.90 -23.96 -7.45
N ARG A 108 3.49 -22.81 -8.00
CA ARG A 108 4.26 -21.57 -7.89
C ARG A 108 3.69 -20.57 -6.89
N VAL A 109 2.38 -20.55 -6.65
CA VAL A 109 1.77 -19.70 -5.61
C VAL A 109 2.33 -19.96 -4.21
N PRO A 110 2.62 -21.21 -3.81
CA PRO A 110 3.23 -21.46 -2.50
C PRO A 110 4.54 -20.72 -2.30
N LEU A 111 5.31 -20.41 -3.36
CA LEU A 111 6.62 -19.81 -3.23
C LEU A 111 6.56 -18.34 -2.75
N PRO A 112 5.89 -17.38 -3.43
CA PRO A 112 5.69 -16.03 -2.90
C PRO A 112 5.05 -16.02 -1.52
N THR A 113 4.04 -16.87 -1.32
CA THR A 113 3.31 -16.94 -0.06
C THR A 113 4.20 -17.43 1.08
N ALA A 114 4.99 -18.48 0.86
CA ALA A 114 5.91 -19.02 1.86
C ALA A 114 7.03 -18.03 2.18
N ILE A 115 7.62 -17.36 1.18
CA ILE A 115 8.66 -16.35 1.41
C ILE A 115 8.13 -15.22 2.30
N THR A 116 6.96 -14.68 1.96
CA THR A 116 6.31 -13.64 2.76
C THR A 116 5.97 -14.13 4.17
N ALA A 117 5.41 -15.34 4.30
CA ALA A 117 5.04 -15.91 5.60
C ALA A 117 6.28 -16.15 6.48
N ILE A 118 7.33 -16.77 5.95
CA ILE A 118 8.59 -17.02 6.67
C ILE A 118 9.17 -15.70 7.19
N TYR A 119 9.22 -14.68 6.32
CA TYR A 119 9.72 -13.36 6.69
C TYR A 119 8.88 -12.72 7.81
N ALA A 120 7.55 -12.75 7.69
CA ALA A 120 6.64 -12.23 8.71
C ALA A 120 6.79 -12.97 10.06
N PHE A 121 6.73 -14.30 10.05
CA PHE A 121 6.88 -15.12 11.26
C PHE A 121 8.23 -14.92 11.93
N PHE A 122 9.30 -14.73 11.16
CA PHE A 122 10.63 -14.47 11.70
C PHE A 122 10.67 -13.19 12.56
N PHE A 123 10.01 -12.11 12.12
CA PHE A 123 9.95 -10.85 12.87
C PHE A 123 8.90 -10.87 13.99
N ILE A 124 7.77 -11.56 13.79
CA ILE A 124 6.78 -11.79 14.86
C ILE A 124 7.42 -12.52 16.05
N ALA A 125 8.14 -13.62 15.78
CA ALA A 125 8.83 -14.39 16.81
C ALA A 125 9.89 -13.58 17.57
N ARG A 126 10.40 -12.49 16.97
CA ARG A 126 11.41 -11.60 17.56
C ARG A 126 10.86 -10.30 18.13
N TYR A 127 9.55 -10.07 18.12
CA TYR A 127 8.97 -8.81 18.60
C TYR A 127 9.36 -8.48 20.05
N ASN A 128 9.43 -9.50 20.92
CA ASN A 128 9.83 -9.35 22.33
C ASN A 128 11.34 -9.48 22.58
N ALA A 129 12.11 -9.90 21.58
CA ALA A 129 13.56 -9.95 21.70
C ALA A 129 14.09 -8.52 21.51
N ARG A 130 14.47 -7.86 22.61
CA ARG A 130 15.00 -6.49 22.61
C ARG A 130 16.08 -6.34 21.52
N SER A 131 15.74 -5.62 20.45
CA SER A 131 16.44 -5.53 19.16
C SER A 131 16.46 -6.85 18.38
N GLY A 132 15.99 -6.86 17.13
CA GLY A 132 15.97 -8.04 16.24
C GLY A 132 17.32 -8.75 16.00
N GLY A 133 18.41 -8.26 16.60
CA GLY A 133 19.75 -8.84 16.57
C GLY A 133 20.41 -8.76 15.19
N PRO A 134 21.70 -9.14 15.08
CA PRO A 134 22.42 -9.15 13.81
C PRO A 134 21.70 -9.97 12.72
N LEU A 135 21.04 -11.06 13.12
CA LEU A 135 20.23 -11.89 12.22
C LEU A 135 19.00 -11.15 11.66
N GLY A 136 18.34 -10.31 12.47
CA GLY A 136 17.23 -9.49 12.00
C GLY A 136 17.67 -8.48 10.95
N TRP A 137 18.80 -7.81 11.19
CA TRP A 137 19.41 -6.91 10.21
C TRP A 137 19.79 -7.61 8.92
N ALA A 138 20.41 -8.78 9.00
CA ALA A 138 20.76 -9.58 7.82
C ALA A 138 19.52 -9.98 7.01
N VAL A 139 18.45 -10.42 7.67
CA VAL A 139 17.20 -10.81 7.00
C VAL A 139 16.49 -9.61 6.36
N ALA A 140 16.45 -8.45 7.03
CA ALA A 140 15.89 -7.23 6.46
C ALA A 140 16.72 -6.71 5.28
N ALA A 141 18.05 -6.71 5.39
CA ALA A 141 18.94 -6.33 4.29
C ALA A 141 18.82 -7.27 3.09
N ALA A 142 18.69 -8.58 3.32
CA ALA A 142 18.44 -9.55 2.25
C ALA A 142 17.09 -9.30 1.55
N ALA A 143 16.03 -9.01 2.31
CA ALA A 143 14.73 -8.68 1.74
C ALA A 143 14.78 -7.40 0.89
N LEU A 144 15.48 -6.35 1.37
CA LEU A 144 15.71 -5.13 0.60
C LEU A 144 16.53 -5.38 -0.67
N GLY A 145 17.60 -6.16 -0.57
CA GLY A 145 18.43 -6.53 -1.73
C GLY A 145 17.64 -7.31 -2.78
N LEU A 146 16.79 -8.25 -2.36
CA LEU A 146 15.91 -9.01 -3.25
C LEU A 146 14.85 -8.12 -3.90
N ALA A 147 14.24 -7.21 -3.14
CA ALA A 147 13.28 -6.25 -3.69
C ALA A 147 13.95 -5.32 -4.71
N ALA A 148 15.10 -4.75 -4.37
CA ALA A 148 15.88 -3.90 -5.28
C ALA A 148 16.27 -4.65 -6.56
N TRP A 149 16.76 -5.88 -6.43
CA TRP A 149 17.07 -6.73 -7.58
C TRP A 149 15.85 -7.00 -8.46
N ALA A 150 14.70 -7.30 -7.86
CA ALA A 150 13.44 -7.53 -8.58
C ALA A 150 12.99 -6.28 -9.36
N ALA A 151 13.12 -5.09 -8.76
CA ALA A 151 12.81 -3.82 -9.41
C ALA A 151 13.76 -3.52 -10.58
N LEU A 152 15.06 -3.80 -10.42
CA LEU A 152 16.07 -3.57 -11.46
C LEU A 152 15.98 -4.56 -12.63
N ARG A 153 15.41 -5.75 -12.41
CA ARG A 153 15.25 -6.76 -13.46
C ARG A 153 14.21 -6.38 -14.51
N ASP A 154 13.13 -5.71 -14.10
CA ASP A 154 12.06 -5.24 -14.99
C ASP A 154 11.65 -3.81 -14.61
N PRO A 155 12.52 -2.81 -14.86
CA PRO A 155 12.32 -1.45 -14.37
C PRO A 155 11.09 -0.78 -14.99
N ARG A 156 10.69 -1.20 -16.19
CA ARG A 156 9.49 -0.67 -16.86
C ARG A 156 8.23 -1.14 -16.14
N ALA A 157 8.10 -2.45 -15.90
CA ALA A 157 6.96 -2.98 -15.16
C ALA A 157 6.93 -2.42 -13.72
N TYR A 158 8.08 -2.33 -13.06
CA TYR A 158 8.20 -1.75 -11.73
C TYR A 158 7.67 -0.30 -11.67
N LEU A 159 8.17 0.59 -12.53
CA LEU A 159 7.73 2.00 -12.53
C LEU A 159 6.25 2.16 -12.88
N GLN A 160 5.71 1.32 -13.77
CA GLN A 160 4.30 1.33 -14.10
C GLN A 160 3.44 0.83 -12.93
N LEU A 161 3.89 -0.20 -12.21
CA LEU A 161 3.23 -0.66 -10.98
C LEU A 161 3.24 0.43 -9.91
N VAL A 162 4.36 1.15 -9.72
CA VAL A 162 4.45 2.28 -8.79
C VAL A 162 3.44 3.37 -9.17
N LYS A 163 3.40 3.79 -10.43
CA LYS A 163 2.41 4.78 -10.88
C LYS A 163 0.98 4.30 -10.62
N ALA A 164 0.69 3.04 -10.91
CA ALA A 164 -0.64 2.49 -10.69
C ALA A 164 -0.98 2.49 -9.20
N PHE A 165 -0.07 2.02 -8.35
CA PHE A 165 -0.23 1.99 -6.89
C PHE A 165 -0.51 3.38 -6.32
N LEU A 166 0.31 4.38 -6.68
CA LEU A 166 0.10 5.77 -6.24
C LEU A 166 -1.22 6.34 -6.74
N SER A 167 -1.68 5.93 -7.93
CA SER A 167 -2.99 6.35 -8.46
C SER A 167 -4.17 5.78 -7.66
N LEU A 168 -4.00 4.61 -7.01
CA LEU A 168 -5.01 4.03 -6.14
C LEU A 168 -5.28 4.87 -4.89
N SER A 169 -4.42 5.84 -4.58
CA SER A 169 -4.65 6.82 -3.51
C SER A 169 -5.94 7.64 -3.73
N VAL A 170 -6.54 7.61 -4.93
CA VAL A 170 -7.91 8.13 -5.13
C VAL A 170 -8.93 7.47 -4.20
N PHE A 171 -8.75 6.18 -3.86
CA PHE A 171 -9.63 5.47 -2.93
C PHE A 171 -9.32 5.81 -1.48
N SER A 172 -8.05 6.06 -1.15
CA SER A 172 -7.67 6.59 0.17
C SER A 172 -8.22 8.01 0.38
N ALA A 173 -8.19 8.87 -0.64
CA ALA A 173 -8.84 10.18 -0.58
C ALA A 173 -10.37 10.06 -0.42
N ALA A 174 -11.00 9.10 -1.10
CA ALA A 174 -12.42 8.82 -0.94
C ALA A 174 -12.75 8.28 0.47
N ALA A 175 -11.89 7.41 1.02
CA ALA A 175 -11.97 6.95 2.41
C ALA A 175 -11.84 8.12 3.38
N GLY A 176 -10.89 9.03 3.17
CA GLY A 176 -10.73 10.24 3.97
C GLY A 176 -11.97 11.15 3.94
N LEU A 177 -12.64 11.28 2.80
CA LEU A 177 -13.92 12.02 2.70
C LEU A 177 -15.05 11.32 3.46
N ALA A 178 -15.19 10.00 3.30
CA ALA A 178 -16.17 9.22 4.05
C ALA A 178 -15.88 9.25 5.56
N GLY A 179 -14.60 9.22 5.93
CA GLY A 179 -14.12 9.30 7.30
C GLY A 179 -14.36 10.67 7.92
N ALA A 180 -14.16 11.76 7.17
CA ALA A 180 -14.54 13.10 7.62
C ALA A 180 -16.06 13.21 7.85
N ALA A 181 -16.89 12.64 6.97
CA ALA A 181 -18.33 12.59 7.18
C ALA A 181 -18.72 11.75 8.42
N ALA A 182 -18.05 10.62 8.63
CA ALA A 182 -18.25 9.77 9.81
C ALA A 182 -17.83 10.48 11.10
N LEU A 183 -16.73 11.25 11.07
CA LEU A 183 -16.26 12.08 12.17
C LEU A 183 -17.31 13.15 12.52
N LEU A 184 -17.83 13.88 11.53
CA LEU A 184 -18.88 14.88 11.74
C LEU A 184 -20.17 14.27 12.30
N ALA A 185 -20.46 13.01 11.97
CA ALA A 185 -21.60 12.26 12.48
C ALA A 185 -21.33 11.58 13.85
N GLY A 186 -20.10 11.63 14.37
CA GLY A 186 -19.72 10.93 15.60
C GLY A 186 -19.84 9.39 15.50
N ALA A 187 -19.67 8.83 14.30
CA ALA A 187 -19.92 7.42 14.01
C ALA A 187 -18.61 6.65 13.68
N PRO A 188 -17.82 6.23 14.70
CA PRO A 188 -16.53 5.56 14.49
C PRO A 188 -16.65 4.21 13.75
N GLU A 189 -17.77 3.51 13.90
CA GLU A 189 -18.04 2.27 13.15
C GLU A 189 -18.19 2.52 11.64
N VAL A 190 -18.73 3.67 11.25
CA VAL A 190 -18.87 4.05 9.83
C VAL A 190 -17.51 4.43 9.25
N TYR A 191 -16.67 5.11 10.03
CA TYR A 191 -15.28 5.37 9.67
C TYR A 191 -14.53 4.07 9.37
N LYS A 192 -14.59 3.12 10.30
CA LYS A 192 -13.97 1.79 10.16
C LYS A 192 -14.49 1.01 8.95
N ALA A 193 -15.82 1.01 8.75
CA ALA A 193 -16.44 0.34 7.60
C ALA A 193 -16.00 0.96 6.26
N ALA A 194 -15.87 2.29 6.20
CA ALA A 194 -15.40 3.00 5.02
C ALA A 194 -13.94 2.61 4.69
N GLU A 195 -13.04 2.65 5.67
CA GLU A 195 -11.63 2.28 5.52
C GLU A 195 -11.48 0.86 4.95
N TYR A 196 -12.16 -0.13 5.53
CA TYR A 196 -12.11 -1.52 5.01
C TYR A 196 -12.71 -1.65 3.61
N THR A 197 -13.81 -0.94 3.33
CA THR A 197 -14.46 -0.99 2.01
C THR A 197 -13.54 -0.45 0.92
N PHE A 198 -12.95 0.74 1.14
CA PHE A 198 -12.03 1.35 0.18
C PHE A 198 -10.70 0.60 0.08
N SER A 199 -10.24 -0.03 1.16
CA SER A 199 -9.09 -0.95 1.13
C SER A 199 -9.36 -2.16 0.23
N LEU A 200 -10.52 -2.81 0.36
CA LEU A 200 -10.91 -3.94 -0.48
C LEU A 200 -10.99 -3.53 -1.96
N ILE A 201 -11.62 -2.38 -2.25
CA ILE A 201 -11.69 -1.83 -3.61
C ILE A 201 -10.28 -1.56 -4.15
N SER A 202 -9.40 -0.97 -3.35
CA SER A 202 -8.00 -0.70 -3.74
C SER A 202 -7.25 -1.98 -4.10
N ILE A 203 -7.42 -3.07 -3.34
CA ILE A 203 -6.82 -4.37 -3.65
C ILE A 203 -7.33 -4.91 -4.99
N ILE A 204 -8.65 -4.85 -5.23
CA ILE A 204 -9.24 -5.31 -6.50
C ILE A 204 -8.68 -4.51 -7.68
N TRP A 205 -8.51 -3.19 -7.53
CA TRP A 205 -7.94 -2.33 -8.56
C TRP A 205 -6.44 -2.56 -8.74
N LEU A 206 -5.70 -2.83 -7.66
CA LEU A 206 -4.30 -3.21 -7.73
C LEU A 206 -4.11 -4.51 -8.51
N ILE A 207 -4.97 -5.52 -8.30
CA ILE A 207 -4.92 -6.78 -9.05
C ILE A 207 -5.16 -6.53 -10.55
N ARG A 208 -6.12 -5.67 -10.89
CA ARG A 208 -6.38 -5.27 -12.29
C ARG A 208 -5.21 -4.51 -12.89
N ALA A 209 -4.62 -3.57 -12.15
CA ALA A 209 -3.42 -2.86 -12.56
C ALA A 209 -2.25 -3.81 -12.80
N ALA A 210 -2.02 -4.73 -11.86
CA ALA A 210 -0.96 -5.71 -11.95
C ALA A 210 -1.14 -6.62 -13.17
N ALA A 211 -2.36 -7.11 -13.41
CA ALA A 211 -2.67 -7.89 -14.61
C ALA A 211 -2.38 -7.11 -15.90
N ALA A 212 -2.82 -5.85 -15.98
CA ALA A 212 -2.58 -4.99 -17.14
C ALA A 212 -1.08 -4.71 -17.39
N VAL A 213 -0.33 -4.37 -16.33
CA VAL A 213 1.09 -4.03 -16.42
C VAL A 213 1.97 -5.25 -16.72
N THR A 214 1.65 -6.40 -16.13
CA THR A 214 2.52 -7.59 -16.20
C THR A 214 2.08 -8.60 -17.26
N GLY A 215 0.90 -8.41 -17.88
CA GLY A 215 0.29 -9.34 -18.82
C GLY A 215 -0.21 -10.64 -18.18
N LEU A 216 -0.29 -10.71 -16.85
CA LEU A 216 -0.74 -11.89 -16.12
C LEU A 216 -2.27 -12.01 -16.14
N SER A 217 -2.77 -13.24 -16.01
CA SER A 217 -4.20 -13.45 -15.70
C SER A 217 -4.54 -12.89 -14.32
N ALA A 218 -5.82 -12.55 -14.10
CA ALA A 218 -6.28 -12.00 -12.82
C ALA A 218 -5.90 -12.87 -11.60
N ALA A 219 -5.99 -14.20 -11.73
CA ALA A 219 -5.59 -15.13 -10.68
C ALA A 219 -4.08 -15.07 -10.36
N ARG A 220 -3.22 -14.96 -11.38
CA ARG A 220 -1.77 -14.81 -11.22
C ARG A 220 -1.41 -13.45 -10.64
N ALA A 221 -2.07 -12.39 -11.11
CA ALA A 221 -1.90 -11.05 -10.58
C ALA A 221 -2.31 -10.97 -9.10
N CYS A 222 -3.43 -11.62 -8.72
CA CYS A 222 -3.85 -11.74 -7.32
C CYS A 222 -2.81 -12.48 -6.47
N ALA A 223 -2.34 -13.64 -6.95
CA ALA A 223 -1.32 -14.44 -6.27
C ALA A 223 0.06 -13.76 -6.18
N ALA A 224 0.29 -12.68 -6.95
CA ALA A 224 1.47 -11.84 -6.82
C ALA A 224 1.21 -10.64 -5.88
N ALA A 225 0.09 -9.95 -6.06
CA ALA A 225 -0.25 -8.71 -5.35
C ALA A 225 -0.49 -8.93 -3.86
N VAL A 226 -1.23 -9.97 -3.48
CA VAL A 226 -1.57 -10.21 -2.06
C VAL A 226 -0.30 -10.55 -1.25
N PRO A 227 0.57 -11.51 -1.66
CA PRO A 227 1.81 -11.75 -0.94
C PRO A 227 2.78 -10.56 -0.95
N ALA A 228 2.77 -9.71 -2.00
CA ALA A 228 3.59 -8.51 -2.06
C ALA A 228 3.14 -7.46 -1.02
N LEU A 229 1.83 -7.21 -0.90
CA LEU A 229 1.26 -6.33 0.12
C LEU A 229 1.57 -6.84 1.53
N LEU A 230 1.35 -8.14 1.77
CA LEU A 230 1.67 -8.77 3.05
C LEU A 230 3.17 -8.72 3.35
N GLY A 231 4.02 -8.88 2.33
CA GLY A 231 5.47 -8.75 2.46
C GLY A 231 5.91 -7.33 2.82
N ALA A 232 5.27 -6.32 2.24
CA ALA A 232 5.52 -4.92 2.59
C ALA A 232 5.00 -4.54 3.99
N ALA A 233 3.87 -5.12 4.41
CA ALA A 233 3.37 -4.97 5.78
C ALA A 233 4.35 -5.62 6.77
N ALA A 234 4.82 -6.83 6.47
CA ALA A 234 5.84 -7.50 7.27
C ALA A 234 7.17 -6.73 7.30
N PHE A 235 7.57 -6.12 6.19
CA PHE A 235 8.74 -5.24 6.14
C PHE A 235 8.55 -4.01 7.03
N SER A 236 7.40 -3.36 6.98
CA SER A 236 7.08 -2.22 7.86
C SER A 236 7.12 -2.62 9.34
N PHE A 237 6.61 -3.80 9.68
CA PHE A 237 6.71 -4.37 11.04
C PHE A 237 8.16 -4.69 11.42
N SER A 238 8.99 -5.16 10.47
CA SER A 238 10.41 -5.42 10.72
C SER A 238 11.17 -4.15 11.13
N LEU A 239 10.81 -2.99 10.56
CA LEU A 239 11.43 -1.70 10.91
C LEU A 239 11.14 -1.33 12.37
N LEU A 240 9.94 -1.62 12.87
CA LEU A 240 9.60 -1.48 14.29
C LEU A 240 10.47 -2.41 15.16
N VAL A 241 10.54 -3.70 14.81
CA VAL A 241 11.29 -4.71 15.60
C VAL A 241 12.80 -4.43 15.61
N LEU A 242 13.34 -3.85 14.54
CA LEU A 242 14.74 -3.46 14.44
C LEU A 242 15.05 -2.12 15.13
N GLY A 243 14.04 -1.41 15.64
CA GLY A 243 14.21 -0.10 16.27
C GLY A 243 14.50 1.03 15.27
N LEU A 244 14.29 0.79 13.98
CA LEU A 244 14.41 1.80 12.92
C LEU A 244 13.24 2.79 12.92
N VAL A 245 12.09 2.33 13.41
CA VAL A 245 10.85 3.10 13.50
C VAL A 245 10.33 3.00 14.93
N GLY A 246 10.01 4.14 15.55
CA GLY A 246 9.41 4.16 16.88
C GLY A 246 7.95 3.64 16.87
N PRO A 247 7.41 3.14 18.00
CA PRO A 247 6.05 2.61 18.07
C PRO A 247 4.97 3.58 17.58
N GLY A 248 5.09 4.87 17.90
CA GLY A 248 4.15 5.90 17.43
C GLY A 248 4.22 6.12 15.91
N VAL A 249 5.41 6.08 15.32
CA VAL A 249 5.55 6.19 13.85
C VAL A 249 4.96 4.96 13.16
N PHE A 250 5.18 3.76 13.70
CA PHE A 250 4.56 2.54 13.17
C PHE A 250 3.04 2.56 13.27
N GLN A 251 2.49 2.99 14.42
CA GLN A 251 1.04 3.17 14.58
C GLN A 251 0.46 4.18 13.59
N LEU A 252 1.15 5.29 13.32
CA LEU A 252 0.71 6.24 12.28
C LEU A 252 0.67 5.61 10.90
N LEU A 253 1.69 4.83 10.54
CA LEU A 253 1.72 4.13 9.25
C LEU A 253 0.67 3.04 9.11
N LEU A 254 0.10 2.54 10.21
CA LEU A 254 -1.05 1.64 10.16
C LEU A 254 -2.38 2.38 9.98
N LEU A 255 -2.44 3.65 10.40
CA LEU A 255 -3.63 4.50 10.30
C LEU A 255 -3.69 5.30 8.99
N MET A 256 -2.59 5.35 8.22
CA MET A 256 -2.45 6.11 6.98
C MET A 256 -2.27 5.21 5.75
#